data_AF-A0A8T7ENV5-F1
#
_entry.id   AF-A0A8T7ENV5-F1
#
_cell.length_a   1.000
_cell.length_b   1.000
_cell.length_c   1.000
_cell.angle_alpha   90.00
_cell.angle_beta   90.00
_cell.angle_gamma   90.00
#
_symmetry.space_group_name_H-M   'P 1'
#
loop_
_entity.id
_entity.type
_entity.pdbx_description
1 polymer ?
#
loop_
_entity_poly.entity_id
_entity_poly.type
_entity_poly.pdbx_seq_one_letter_code
_entity_poly.pdbx_strand_id
1 'polypeptide(L)'
;MIAEKYKRPLIEAALQPYRPTRSAAASMNPLTRRDSRLNRWFGLFAQRMIVRMVQKPVADMRERLGMPTISMLDMVRRLRDVPLINAYSSHIVPHPVDYPELSATVGYWFLDEASEWTPPAALMDAVSQSPRPIYIGFGSMNSRDPAGLFALICDAVEIAGVRAVVMSRWAVEHQAAAPERVRYRPRAA
;
A
#
# COMPACT_ATOMS: atom_id res chain seq x y z
N MET A 1 -21.66 -5.50 -2.79
CA MET A 1 -22.66 -6.48 -2.30
C MET A 1 -23.51 -5.91 -1.18
N ILE A 2 -22.93 -5.55 -0.02
CA ILE A 2 -23.71 -4.97 1.10
C ILE A 2 -24.43 -3.68 0.69
N ALA A 3 -23.71 -2.72 0.11
CA ALA A 3 -24.31 -1.47 -0.39
C ALA A 3 -25.45 -1.72 -1.39
N GLU A 4 -25.27 -2.65 -2.34
CA GLU A 4 -26.29 -3.05 -3.31
C GLU A 4 -27.53 -3.66 -2.63
N LYS A 5 -27.36 -4.59 -1.67
CA LYS A 5 -28.47 -5.20 -0.92
C LYS A 5 -29.35 -4.15 -0.25
N TYR A 6 -28.73 -3.15 0.36
CA TYR A 6 -29.42 -2.09 1.10
C TYR A 6 -29.69 -0.84 0.25
N LYS A 7 -29.46 -0.91 -1.08
CA LYS A 7 -29.63 0.21 -2.02
C LYS A 7 -28.93 1.49 -1.55
N ARG A 8 -27.75 1.35 -0.94
CA ARG A 8 -26.90 2.46 -0.52
C ARG A 8 -25.90 2.82 -1.62
N PRO A 9 -25.56 4.11 -1.78
CA PRO A 9 -24.45 4.51 -2.61
C PRO A 9 -23.16 3.79 -2.20
N LEU A 10 -22.35 3.42 -3.18
CA LEU A 10 -21.03 2.85 -2.99
C LEU A 10 -20.02 3.82 -3.60
N ILE A 11 -19.00 4.19 -2.83
CA ILE A 11 -17.83 4.91 -3.29
C ILE A 11 -16.62 4.06 -2.92
N GLU A 12 -15.73 3.84 -3.87
CA GLU A 12 -14.45 3.18 -3.62
C GLU A 12 -13.42 4.23 -3.20
N ALA A 13 -12.65 3.90 -2.16
CA ALA A 13 -11.50 4.69 -1.74
C ALA A 13 -10.25 3.84 -1.87
N ALA A 14 -9.27 4.32 -2.64
CA ALA A 14 -8.04 3.60 -2.91
C ALA A 14 -6.83 4.38 -2.41
N LEU A 15 -6.06 3.75 -1.54
CA LEU A 15 -4.83 4.32 -0.97
C LEU A 15 -3.62 4.16 -1.91
N GLN A 16 -3.79 3.40 -2.99
CA GLN A 16 -2.76 3.18 -4.01
C GLN A 16 -3.40 2.97 -5.39
N PRO A 17 -2.67 3.20 -6.49
CA PRO A 17 -3.19 2.97 -7.84
C PRO A 17 -3.40 1.46 -8.07
N TYR A 18 -4.59 1.08 -8.54
CA TYR A 18 -4.91 -0.32 -8.82
C TYR A 18 -5.81 -0.52 -10.04
N ARG A 19 -6.47 0.55 -10.54
CA ARG A 19 -7.33 0.44 -11.72
C ARG A 19 -6.47 0.32 -12.98
N PRO A 20 -6.86 -0.53 -13.95
CA PRO A 20 -6.16 -0.63 -15.21
C PRO A 20 -6.08 0.71 -15.95
N THR A 21 -4.87 1.14 -16.29
CA THR A 21 -4.59 2.39 -17.01
C THR A 21 -3.41 2.19 -17.96
N ARG A 22 -3.30 3.08 -18.95
CA ARG A 22 -2.10 3.19 -19.77
C ARG A 22 -0.89 3.72 -19.00
N SER A 23 -1.12 4.51 -17.95
CA SER A 23 -0.05 5.17 -17.20
C SER A 23 0.79 4.17 -16.44
N ALA A 24 2.12 4.21 -16.63
CA ALA A 24 3.02 3.36 -15.85
C ALA A 24 3.08 3.80 -14.38
N ALA A 25 3.09 5.11 -14.14
CA ALA A 25 3.17 5.69 -12.80
C ALA A 25 1.92 5.40 -11.95
N ALA A 26 0.75 5.29 -12.59
CA ALA A 26 -0.51 4.97 -11.93
C ALA A 26 -0.92 3.50 -12.08
N SER A 27 0.02 2.62 -12.42
CA SER A 27 -0.19 1.17 -12.45
C SER A 27 0.52 0.51 -11.28
N MET A 28 -0.15 -0.42 -10.60
CA MET A 28 0.47 -1.17 -9.51
C MET A 28 1.64 -2.05 -9.98
N ASN A 29 1.49 -2.68 -11.15
CA ASN A 29 2.50 -3.51 -11.79
C ASN A 29 2.43 -3.30 -13.30
N PRO A 30 3.00 -2.20 -13.83
CA PRO A 30 2.97 -1.95 -15.25
C PRO A 30 3.84 -2.96 -16.00
N LEU A 31 3.40 -3.40 -17.18
CA LEU A 31 4.20 -4.25 -18.05
C LEU A 31 5.40 -3.48 -18.63
N THR A 32 5.23 -2.17 -18.85
CA THR A 32 6.27 -1.27 -19.34
C THR A 32 6.42 -0.06 -18.42
N ARG A 33 7.66 0.38 -18.19
CA ARG A 33 7.96 1.60 -17.39
C ARG A 33 7.44 2.92 -17.98
N ARG A 34 6.96 2.90 -19.23
CA ARG A 34 6.38 4.05 -19.94
C ARG A 34 4.89 3.87 -20.13
N ASP A 35 4.20 4.98 -20.39
CA ASP A 35 2.77 4.98 -20.69
C ASP A 35 2.48 4.23 -22.00
N SER A 36 1.61 3.22 -21.92
CA SER A 36 1.38 2.29 -23.03
C SER A 36 0.00 1.67 -23.00
N ARG A 37 -0.57 1.40 -24.17
CA ARG A 37 -1.79 0.59 -24.29
C ARG A 37 -1.59 -0.84 -23.77
N LEU A 38 -0.35 -1.33 -23.77
CA LEU A 38 0.00 -2.64 -23.21
C LEU A 38 -0.20 -2.69 -21.70
N ASN A 39 0.12 -1.61 -20.96
CA ASN A 39 -0.15 -1.54 -19.51
C ASN A 39 -1.64 -1.68 -19.23
N ARG A 40 -2.48 -0.95 -19.98
CA ARG A 40 -3.94 -1.02 -19.82
C ARG A 40 -4.48 -2.40 -20.14
N TRP A 41 -4.04 -3.00 -21.26
CA TRP A 41 -4.46 -4.33 -21.66
C TRP A 41 -4.06 -5.38 -20.60
N PHE A 42 -2.81 -5.34 -20.12
CA PHE A 42 -2.33 -6.23 -19.09
C PHE A 42 -3.10 -6.04 -17.76
N GLY A 43 -3.37 -4.81 -17.38
CA GLY A 43 -4.19 -4.50 -16.20
C GLY A 43 -5.62 -5.04 -16.32
N LEU A 44 -6.28 -4.88 -17.48
CA LEU A 44 -7.61 -5.44 -17.72
C LEU A 44 -7.60 -6.97 -17.69
N PHE A 45 -6.55 -7.60 -18.24
CA PHE A 45 -6.36 -9.04 -18.16
C PHE A 45 -6.19 -9.49 -16.69
N ALA A 46 -5.29 -8.85 -15.94
CA ALA A 46 -5.06 -9.15 -14.53
C ALA A 46 -6.33 -8.95 -13.68
N GLN A 47 -7.08 -7.87 -13.92
CA GLN A 47 -8.37 -7.63 -13.27
C GLN A 47 -9.35 -8.78 -13.55
N ARG A 48 -9.43 -9.26 -14.81
CA ARG A 48 -10.30 -10.40 -15.14
C ARG A 48 -9.88 -11.68 -14.45
N MET A 49 -8.58 -11.92 -14.28
CA MET A 49 -8.06 -13.05 -13.52
C MET A 49 -8.43 -12.97 -12.04
N ILE A 50 -8.28 -11.79 -11.41
CA ILE A 50 -8.67 -11.56 -10.01
C ILE A 50 -10.17 -11.81 -9.82
N VAL A 51 -11.00 -11.25 -10.71
CA VAL A 51 -12.46 -11.43 -10.67
C VAL A 51 -12.82 -12.90 -10.79
N ARG A 52 -12.14 -13.66 -11.65
CA ARG A 52 -12.33 -15.12 -11.78
C ARG A 52 -11.99 -15.87 -10.49
N MET A 53 -10.91 -15.48 -9.81
CA MET A 53 -10.51 -16.12 -8.54
C MET A 53 -11.54 -15.90 -7.42
N VAL A 54 -12.22 -14.75 -7.41
CA VAL A 54 -13.20 -14.42 -6.36
C VAL A 54 -14.65 -14.68 -6.77
N GLN A 55 -14.90 -15.15 -8.00
CA GLN A 55 -16.26 -15.31 -8.54
C GLN A 55 -17.13 -16.24 -7.67
N LYS A 56 -16.59 -17.40 -7.27
CA LYS A 56 -17.34 -18.37 -6.45
C LYS A 56 -17.63 -17.81 -5.04
N PRO A 57 -16.65 -17.31 -4.27
CA PRO A 57 -16.93 -16.65 -2.99
C PRO A 57 -17.96 -15.51 -3.09
N VAL A 58 -17.92 -14.72 -4.17
CA VAL A 58 -18.91 -13.67 -4.42
C VAL A 58 -20.28 -14.26 -4.71
N ALA A 59 -20.40 -15.31 -5.52
CA ALA A 59 -21.66 -15.98 -5.80
C ALA A 59 -22.29 -16.56 -4.52
N ASP A 60 -21.51 -17.31 -3.73
CA ASP A 60 -21.95 -17.91 -2.47
C ASP A 60 -22.42 -16.82 -1.48
N MET A 61 -21.71 -15.68 -1.41
CA MET A 61 -22.12 -14.55 -0.57
C MET A 61 -23.41 -13.90 -1.07
N ARG A 62 -23.59 -13.77 -2.39
CA ARG A 62 -24.84 -13.21 -2.96
C ARG A 62 -26.02 -14.12 -2.67
N GLU A 63 -25.87 -15.43 -2.79
CA GLU A 63 -26.90 -16.41 -2.43
C GLU A 63 -27.30 -16.31 -0.96
N ARG A 64 -26.34 -16.30 -0.03
CA ARG A 64 -26.59 -16.10 1.42
C ARG A 64 -27.31 -14.80 1.73
N LEU A 65 -27.12 -13.78 0.88
CA LEU A 65 -27.76 -12.48 1.01
C LEU A 65 -29.12 -12.40 0.31
N GLY A 66 -29.59 -13.46 -0.36
CA GLY A 66 -30.84 -13.48 -1.13
C GLY A 66 -30.76 -12.67 -2.43
N MET A 67 -29.55 -12.52 -3.00
CA MET A 67 -29.28 -11.70 -4.17
C MET A 67 -29.02 -12.58 -5.41
N PRO A 68 -29.42 -12.14 -6.61
CA PRO A 68 -29.15 -12.88 -7.85
C PRO A 68 -27.64 -12.93 -8.12
N THR A 69 -27.12 -14.08 -8.56
CA THR A 69 -25.72 -14.20 -9.00
C THR A 69 -25.45 -13.28 -10.20
N ILE A 70 -24.23 -12.75 -10.29
CA ILE A 70 -23.83 -11.87 -11.40
C ILE A 70 -22.71 -12.52 -12.21
N SER A 71 -22.65 -12.21 -13.50
CA SER A 71 -21.58 -12.69 -14.35
C SER A 71 -20.25 -12.01 -14.03
N MET A 72 -19.15 -12.62 -14.45
CA MET A 72 -17.81 -12.03 -14.37
C MET A 72 -17.74 -10.67 -15.09
N LEU A 73 -18.40 -10.56 -16.25
CA LEU A 73 -18.43 -9.32 -17.03
C LEU A 73 -19.18 -8.21 -16.29
N ASP A 74 -20.31 -8.55 -15.66
CA ASP A 74 -21.08 -7.59 -14.87
C ASP A 74 -20.29 -7.14 -13.65
N MET A 75 -19.52 -8.04 -13.02
CA MET A 75 -18.65 -7.69 -11.91
C MET A 75 -17.55 -6.70 -12.32
N VAL A 76 -16.89 -6.93 -13.46
CA VAL A 76 -15.89 -5.99 -14.02
C VAL A 76 -16.53 -4.64 -14.39
N ARG A 77 -17.72 -4.65 -15.01
CA ARG A 77 -18.44 -3.42 -15.38
C ARG A 77 -18.80 -2.61 -14.14
N ARG A 78 -19.39 -3.26 -13.12
CA ARG A 78 -19.75 -2.60 -11.86
C ARG A 78 -18.56 -1.94 -11.17
N LEU A 79 -17.39 -2.57 -11.18
CA LEU A 79 -16.17 -1.96 -10.64
C LEU A 79 -15.74 -0.69 -11.38
N ARG A 80 -16.11 -0.52 -12.65
CA ARG A 80 -15.81 0.69 -13.43
C ARG A 80 -16.79 1.82 -13.15
N ASP A 81 -18.05 1.48 -12.92
CA ASP A 81 -19.14 2.43 -12.77
C ASP A 81 -19.25 3.01 -11.34
N VAL A 82 -18.52 2.43 -10.39
CA VAL A 82 -18.43 2.94 -9.01
C VAL A 82 -17.49 4.14 -8.96
N PRO A 83 -17.93 5.28 -8.38
CA PRO A 83 -17.06 6.43 -8.14
C PRO A 83 -15.83 6.04 -7.33
N LEU A 84 -14.67 6.56 -7.73
CA LEU A 84 -13.38 6.24 -7.13
C LEU A 84 -12.72 7.49 -6.56
N ILE A 85 -12.41 7.46 -5.28
CA ILE A 85 -11.54 8.42 -4.64
C ILE A 85 -10.15 7.80 -4.51
N ASN A 86 -9.18 8.42 -5.18
CA ASN A 86 -7.77 8.08 -5.06
C ASN A 86 -7.16 8.92 -3.94
N ALA A 87 -6.91 8.29 -2.81
CA ALA A 87 -6.35 8.88 -1.59
C ALA A 87 -4.81 8.88 -1.63
N TYR A 88 -4.25 9.38 -2.73
CA TYR A 88 -2.83 9.58 -2.94
C TYR A 88 -2.58 10.89 -3.68
N SER A 89 -1.35 11.43 -3.56
CA SER A 89 -0.99 12.72 -4.17
C SER A 89 -0.86 12.65 -5.69
N SER A 90 -1.48 13.60 -6.39
CA SER A 90 -1.33 13.80 -7.84
C SER A 90 0.09 14.23 -8.25
N HIS A 91 0.89 14.75 -7.31
CA HIS A 91 2.29 15.08 -7.54
C HIS A 91 3.19 13.84 -7.59
N ILE A 92 2.76 12.74 -6.96
CA ILE A 92 3.51 11.47 -6.94
C ILE A 92 2.96 10.53 -8.01
N VAL A 93 1.63 10.45 -8.12
CA VAL A 93 0.95 9.68 -9.16
C VAL A 93 0.00 10.60 -9.91
N PRO A 94 0.41 11.12 -11.08
CA PRO A 94 -0.45 11.96 -11.92
C PRO A 94 -1.77 11.26 -12.23
N HIS A 95 -2.87 12.02 -12.25
CA HIS A 95 -4.18 11.48 -12.57
C HIS A 95 -4.20 10.96 -14.02
N PRO A 96 -4.46 9.67 -14.27
CA PRO A 96 -4.42 9.14 -15.63
C PRO A 96 -5.55 9.69 -16.49
N VAL A 97 -5.22 10.10 -17.71
CA VAL A 97 -6.19 10.64 -18.68
C VAL A 97 -7.27 9.63 -19.10
N ASP A 98 -7.05 8.34 -18.84
CA ASP A 98 -7.97 7.26 -19.20
C ASP A 98 -8.67 6.64 -17.99
N TYR A 99 -8.60 7.29 -16.83
CA TYR A 99 -9.49 6.99 -15.71
C TYR A 99 -10.94 7.43 -16.01
N PRO A 100 -11.95 6.72 -15.46
CA PRO A 100 -13.34 7.15 -15.59
C PRO A 100 -13.56 8.53 -14.99
N GLU A 101 -14.47 9.32 -15.57
CA GLU A 101 -14.86 10.66 -15.09
C GLU A 101 -15.32 10.67 -13.62
N LEU A 102 -15.89 9.56 -13.14
CA LEU A 102 -16.28 9.37 -11.75
C LEU A 102 -15.10 9.13 -10.79
N SER A 103 -13.86 9.31 -11.25
CA SER A 103 -12.65 9.13 -10.45
C SER A 103 -12.03 10.48 -10.11
N ALA A 104 -11.74 10.71 -8.84
CA ALA A 104 -11.06 11.91 -8.36
C ALA A 104 -9.78 11.54 -7.60
N THR A 105 -8.69 12.26 -7.84
CA THR A 105 -7.46 12.17 -7.04
C THR A 105 -7.41 13.33 -6.07
N VAL A 106 -7.50 13.05 -4.78
CA VAL A 106 -7.78 14.07 -3.75
C VAL A 106 -6.60 14.32 -2.80
N GLY A 107 -5.49 13.61 -2.97
CA GLY A 107 -4.35 13.68 -2.06
C GLY A 107 -4.38 12.59 -0.98
N TYR A 108 -3.33 12.57 -0.16
CA TYR A 108 -3.21 11.59 0.91
C TYR A 108 -4.22 11.84 2.02
N TRP A 109 -4.74 10.74 2.57
CA TRP A 109 -5.54 10.77 3.79
C TRP A 109 -4.63 10.51 4.97
N PHE A 110 -4.55 11.48 5.87
CA PHE A 110 -3.83 11.38 7.12
C PHE A 110 -4.85 11.27 8.25
N LEU A 111 -4.49 10.49 9.27
CA LEU A 111 -5.22 10.47 10.52
C LEU A 111 -4.57 11.50 11.46
N ASP A 112 -5.38 12.15 12.29
CA ASP A 112 -4.90 13.09 13.31
C ASP A 112 -4.32 12.33 14.52
N GLU A 113 -3.36 11.43 14.29
CA GLU A 113 -2.79 10.53 15.30
C GLU A 113 -1.69 11.18 16.17
N ALA A 114 -1.31 12.42 15.88
CA ALA A 114 -0.16 13.06 16.52
C ALA A 114 -0.46 13.64 17.92
N SER A 115 -1.72 13.81 18.32
CA SER A 115 -2.06 14.55 19.54
C SER A 115 -1.82 13.76 20.84
N GLU A 116 -1.84 12.42 20.81
CA GLU A 116 -1.78 11.60 22.03
C GLU A 116 -0.53 10.71 22.16
N TRP A 117 0.34 10.67 21.15
CA TRP A 117 1.51 9.81 21.20
C TRP A 117 2.69 10.47 21.93
N THR A 118 3.08 9.89 23.07
CA THR A 118 4.33 10.24 23.75
C THR A 118 5.46 9.31 23.30
N PRO A 119 6.54 9.81 22.67
CA PRO A 119 7.65 8.98 22.24
C PRO A 119 8.42 8.41 23.44
N PRO A 120 8.82 7.12 23.42
CA PRO A 120 9.69 6.57 24.46
C PRO A 120 11.02 7.34 24.54
N ALA A 121 11.55 7.50 25.76
CA ALA A 121 12.82 8.22 25.98
C ALA A 121 13.96 7.68 25.10
N ALA A 122 14.05 6.36 24.94
CA ALA A 122 15.07 5.74 24.09
C ALA A 122 14.99 6.15 22.60
N LEU A 123 13.81 6.47 22.08
CA LEU A 123 13.63 6.98 20.73
C LEU A 123 14.00 8.47 20.67
N MET A 124 13.56 9.25 21.66
CA MET A 124 13.95 10.66 21.78
C MET A 124 15.47 10.80 21.84
N ASP A 125 16.16 10.00 22.65
CA ASP A 125 17.63 10.01 22.73
C ASP A 125 18.27 9.72 21.38
N ALA A 126 17.77 8.72 20.64
CA ALA A 126 18.30 8.34 19.34
C ALA A 126 18.20 9.46 18.31
N VAL A 127 17.07 10.17 18.32
CA VAL A 127 16.79 11.29 17.43
C VAL A 127 17.57 12.53 17.85
N SER A 128 17.64 12.82 19.16
CA SER A 128 18.27 14.02 19.73
C SER A 128 19.79 14.03 19.59
N GLN A 129 20.43 12.86 19.67
CA GLN A 129 21.89 12.71 19.59
C GLN A 129 22.43 12.77 18.16
N SER A 130 21.58 13.03 17.16
CA SER A 130 21.98 13.19 15.77
C SER A 130 21.34 14.43 15.16
N PRO A 131 22.10 15.33 14.51
CA PRO A 131 21.50 16.43 13.76
C PRO A 131 20.74 15.96 12.50
N ARG A 132 20.92 14.70 12.05
CA ARG A 132 20.30 14.13 10.85
C ARG A 132 20.02 12.63 11.04
N PRO A 133 19.04 12.26 11.89
CA PRO A 133 18.69 10.85 12.09
C PRO A 133 17.98 10.32 10.84
N ILE A 134 18.27 9.06 10.47
CA ILE A 134 17.61 8.36 9.37
C ILE A 134 16.59 7.38 9.93
N TYR A 135 15.41 7.34 9.34
CA TYR A 135 14.43 6.28 9.58
C TYR A 135 14.51 5.22 8.47
N ILE A 136 14.59 3.96 8.84
CA ILE A 136 14.62 2.82 7.91
C ILE A 136 13.48 1.88 8.26
N GLY A 137 12.54 1.72 7.33
CA GLY A 137 11.42 0.80 7.50
C GLY A 137 10.92 0.28 6.16
N PHE A 138 10.58 -1.01 6.13
CA PHE A 138 10.16 -1.72 4.91
C PHE A 138 8.69 -2.14 4.92
N GLY A 139 7.92 -1.67 5.92
CA GLY A 139 6.53 -2.10 6.11
C GLY A 139 6.42 -3.61 6.36
N SER A 140 5.32 -4.21 5.90
CA SER A 140 5.02 -5.65 6.05
C SER A 140 5.82 -6.56 5.11
N MET A 141 7.05 -6.19 4.77
CA MET A 141 7.89 -6.99 3.88
C MET A 141 8.49 -8.19 4.63
N ASN A 142 8.37 -9.37 4.03
CA ASN A 142 9.06 -10.58 4.48
C ASN A 142 10.38 -10.71 3.71
N SER A 143 11.50 -10.83 4.42
CA SER A 143 12.79 -11.19 3.82
C SER A 143 12.98 -12.71 3.89
N ARG A 144 13.60 -13.29 2.85
CA ARG A 144 14.07 -14.69 2.90
C ARG A 144 15.28 -14.87 3.81
N ASP A 145 16.06 -13.80 3.98
CA ASP A 145 17.19 -13.73 4.90
C ASP A 145 17.10 -12.42 5.72
N PRO A 146 16.37 -12.43 6.83
CA PRO A 146 16.22 -11.24 7.66
C PRO A 146 17.51 -10.87 8.41
N ALA A 147 18.34 -11.86 8.76
CA ALA A 147 19.60 -11.66 9.46
C ALA A 147 20.63 -10.96 8.55
N GLY A 148 20.79 -11.45 7.33
CA GLY A 148 21.68 -10.83 6.34
C GLY A 148 21.22 -9.43 5.93
N LEU A 149 19.91 -9.22 5.77
CA LEU A 149 19.38 -7.88 5.50
C LEU A 149 19.64 -6.92 6.68
N PHE A 150 19.53 -7.39 7.92
CA PHE A 150 19.83 -6.58 9.09
C PHE A 150 21.32 -6.23 9.18
N ALA A 151 22.22 -7.19 8.97
CA ALA A 151 23.65 -6.97 8.94
C ALA A 151 24.02 -5.92 7.87
N LEU A 152 23.46 -6.06 6.66
CA LEU A 152 23.66 -5.11 5.57
C LEU A 152 23.22 -3.67 5.94
N ILE A 153 22.11 -3.52 6.66
CA ILE A 153 21.67 -2.21 7.14
C ILE A 153 22.63 -1.65 8.18
N CYS A 154 23.12 -2.47 9.11
CA CYS A 154 24.09 -2.05 10.12
C CYS A 154 25.39 -1.56 9.45
N ASP A 155 25.93 -2.34 8.52
CA ASP A 155 27.11 -1.99 7.75
C ASP A 155 26.92 -0.68 6.98
N ALA A 156 25.76 -0.51 6.31
CA ALA A 156 25.45 0.71 5.58
C ALA A 156 25.37 1.95 6.49
N VAL A 157 24.81 1.81 7.70
CA VAL A 157 24.72 2.90 8.68
C VAL A 157 26.11 3.29 9.19
N GLU A 158 26.97 2.32 9.48
CA GLU A 158 28.35 2.56 9.90
C GLU A 158 29.16 3.24 8.79
N ILE A 159 29.10 2.71 7.57
CA ILE A 159 29.79 3.31 6.40
C ILE A 159 29.31 4.74 6.15
N ALA A 160 28.00 4.99 6.22
CA ALA A 160 27.44 6.32 6.04
C ALA A 160 27.74 7.28 7.20
N GLY A 161 28.20 6.76 8.35
CA GLY A 161 28.51 7.56 9.52
C GLY A 161 27.28 8.25 10.12
N VAL A 162 26.07 7.72 9.91
CA VAL A 162 24.79 8.29 10.35
C VAL A 162 24.24 7.55 11.57
N ARG A 163 23.21 8.10 12.21
CA ARG A 163 22.39 7.35 13.19
C ARG A 163 21.08 6.96 12.55
N ALA A 164 20.62 5.75 12.81
CA ALA A 164 19.40 5.22 12.21
C ALA A 164 18.43 4.64 13.24
N VAL A 165 17.14 4.90 13.03
CA VAL A 165 16.03 4.21 13.69
C VAL A 165 15.49 3.17 12.71
N VAL A 166 15.61 1.90 13.05
CA VAL A 166 15.17 0.78 12.20
C VAL A 166 13.84 0.23 12.73
N MET A 167 12.81 0.28 11.88
CA MET A 167 11.49 -0.28 12.14
C MET A 167 11.23 -1.45 11.20
N SER A 168 11.50 -2.67 11.67
CA SER A 168 11.16 -3.90 10.96
C SER A 168 10.71 -4.98 11.94
N ARG A 169 9.83 -5.90 11.52
CA ARG A 169 9.38 -7.02 12.39
C ARG A 169 10.51 -7.99 12.72
N TRP A 170 11.51 -8.10 11.86
CA TRP A 170 12.61 -9.06 11.96
C TRP A 170 13.87 -8.50 12.65
N ALA A 171 14.05 -7.17 12.67
CA ALA A 171 15.17 -6.57 13.38
C ALA A 171 15.02 -6.69 14.91
N VAL A 172 13.82 -6.99 15.44
CA VAL A 172 13.62 -7.30 16.87
C VAL A 172 14.55 -8.44 17.31
N GLU A 173 14.62 -9.49 16.49
CA GLU A 173 15.28 -10.75 16.83
C GLU A 173 16.81 -10.61 16.85
N HIS A 174 17.35 -9.55 16.25
CA HIS A 174 18.79 -9.35 16.02
C HIS A 174 19.34 -8.11 16.75
N GLN A 175 18.54 -7.52 17.64
CA GLN A 175 18.83 -6.25 18.31
C GLN A 175 20.11 -6.28 19.15
N ALA A 176 20.47 -7.43 19.74
CA ALA A 176 21.66 -7.56 20.59
C ALA A 176 22.99 -7.37 19.83
N ALA A 177 22.97 -7.53 18.50
CA ALA A 177 24.14 -7.36 17.64
C ALA A 177 24.18 -5.99 16.93
N ALA A 178 23.24 -5.09 17.23
CA ALA A 178 23.14 -3.79 16.58
C ALA A 178 24.26 -2.84 17.04
N PRO A 179 24.93 -2.11 16.12
CA PRO A 179 25.86 -1.04 16.49
C PRO A 179 25.17 0.07 17.30
N GLU A 180 25.95 0.84 18.06
CA GLU A 180 25.44 1.94 18.92
C GLU A 180 24.67 3.02 18.13
N ARG A 181 24.95 3.14 16.83
CA ARG A 181 24.31 4.07 15.90
C ARG A 181 22.94 3.59 15.40
N VAL A 182 22.58 2.32 15.63
CA VAL A 182 21.33 1.71 15.19
C VAL A 182 20.43 1.48 16.40
N ARG A 183 19.27 2.14 16.44
CA ARG A 183 18.24 1.90 17.47
C ARG A 183 17.00 1.25 16.87
N TYR A 184 16.45 0.28 17.59
CA TYR A 184 15.29 -0.49 17.20
C TYR A 184 14.01 0.01 17.88
N ARG A 185 12.87 -0.07 17.18
CA ARG A 185 11.54 0.13 17.77
C ARG A 185 10.62 -1.05 17.43
N PRO A 186 10.14 -1.83 18.42
CA PRO A 186 9.04 -2.77 18.20
C PRO A 186 7.76 -1.99 17.92
N ARG A 187 6.92 -2.51 17.01
CA ARG A 187 5.58 -1.96 16.79
C ARG A 187 4.82 -2.02 18.12
N ALA A 188 4.26 -0.90 18.57
CA ALA A 188 3.34 -0.91 19.71
C ALA A 188 2.15 -1.82 19.36
N ALA A 189 1.80 -2.71 20.29
CA ALA A 189 0.70 -3.66 20.16
C ALA A 189 -0.65 -2.94 20.02
#